data_AF-A0A9D8JAU2-F1
#
_entry.id   AF-A0A9D8JAU2-F1
#
_cell.length_a   1.000
_cell.length_b   1.000
_cell.length_c   1.000
_cell.angle_alpha   90.00
_cell.angle_beta   90.00
_cell.angle_gamma   90.00
#
_symmetry.space_group_name_H-M   'P 1'
#
loop_
_entity.id
_entity.type
_entity.pdbx_description
1 polymer ?
#
loop_
_entity_poly.entity_id
_entity_poly.type
_entity_poly.pdbx_seq_one_letter_code
_entity_poly.pdbx_strand_id
1 'polypeptide(L)'
;MSCCPTHLPHLSLAEPHRALDDRTVSAKAAPFSVVPVDVKARDKRIRRLRELIEERILVIDGAMGTMIQRHKLDEAGYRGERFRDYGRNIRGNNDLLTLTRPDIVAGIHRAYFEAGADIIETNTFNATTVAQADYGMEALVPELNYQAARIAREIADEVTAATGSPRFVAGTLGPTNRTASISPDVNDPGARNVNFDQLVIAYAEATRSLVQGGADILLIETIFDTLNAKAALFAVRQVQAELGIDLPVMVSGTITDASGRTLSGQTTEAFWNSVRHGELFAIGLNCALGASDMRPYVAELSRISDRYVSAHPNAGLPNAFGEYDETPEQTAAILAEFAQSGLLNIVGGCCGTTPDHIRLIAEAVRGVKPRRHENVEVKCRLSGLEPLNISDETLFVNVGERTNVTGSAKFRKLIEANDYAAAVDIARQQVAAGAQIIDVNMDEGMLDSEAAMVRFLNLIASEPDIARVPVMIDSSKWTVIESGLKCVQGKAIVNSISLKEGEEAFIEQARKVRAYGAAVVVMAFDEKGQADSIERKAAICA
;
A
#
# COMPACT_ATOMS: atom_id res chain seq x y z
N MET A 1 33.59 -5.11 -21.68
CA MET A 1 34.07 -4.63 -20.37
C MET A 1 33.12 -3.54 -19.91
N SER A 2 32.69 -3.62 -18.64
CA SER A 2 31.65 -2.82 -17.97
C SER A 2 30.21 -3.26 -18.25
N CYS A 3 29.81 -4.36 -17.58
CA CYS A 3 28.41 -4.74 -17.35
C CYS A 3 28.01 -4.27 -15.95
N CYS A 4 26.88 -3.59 -15.86
CA CYS A 4 26.19 -3.25 -14.63
C CYS A 4 24.93 -4.14 -14.53
N PRO A 5 24.73 -4.85 -13.41
CA PRO A 5 23.38 -5.28 -13.02
C PRO A 5 23.07 -4.95 -11.55
N THR A 6 22.01 -4.16 -11.36
CA THR A 6 20.92 -4.33 -10.38
C THR A 6 21.25 -5.11 -9.10
N HIS A 7 21.36 -4.39 -7.97
CA HIS A 7 21.40 -4.95 -6.62
C HIS A 7 20.16 -4.48 -5.83
N LEU A 8 19.07 -5.21 -6.01
CA LEU A 8 18.09 -5.43 -4.94
C LEU A 8 18.49 -6.75 -4.25
N PRO A 9 18.34 -6.89 -2.93
CA PRO A 9 18.46 -8.20 -2.31
C PRO A 9 17.47 -9.12 -3.01
N HIS A 10 17.90 -10.33 -3.33
CA HIS A 10 17.06 -11.39 -3.85
C HIS A 10 15.81 -11.57 -2.97
N LEU A 11 14.73 -10.85 -3.26
CA LEU A 11 13.43 -11.48 -3.42
C LEU A 11 13.70 -12.58 -4.43
N SER A 12 13.87 -13.80 -3.93
CA SER A 12 13.99 -14.98 -4.76
C SER A 12 12.80 -14.96 -5.73
N LEU A 13 13.04 -14.52 -6.97
CA LEU A 13 12.30 -15.04 -8.10
C LEU A 13 12.50 -16.54 -7.98
N ALA A 14 11.46 -17.22 -7.51
CA ALA A 14 11.48 -18.67 -7.37
C ALA A 14 12.08 -19.25 -8.65
N GLU A 15 13.01 -20.20 -8.50
CA GLU A 15 13.48 -21.02 -9.61
C GLU A 15 12.26 -21.46 -10.43
N PRO A 16 12.35 -21.55 -11.77
CA PRO A 16 11.23 -21.98 -12.60
C PRO A 16 10.69 -23.28 -12.02
N HIS A 17 9.46 -23.20 -11.50
CA HIS A 17 8.80 -24.26 -10.76
C HIS A 17 9.02 -25.60 -11.48
N ARG A 18 9.83 -26.48 -10.89
CA ARG A 18 9.63 -27.90 -11.12
C ARG A 18 8.19 -28.15 -10.73
N ALA A 19 7.36 -28.56 -11.68
CA ALA A 19 5.97 -28.92 -11.46
C ALA A 19 5.89 -29.78 -10.19
N LEU A 20 5.43 -29.16 -9.10
CA LEU A 20 5.21 -29.81 -7.82
C LEU A 20 4.02 -30.75 -8.03
N ASP A 21 4.18 -32.00 -7.58
CA ASP A 21 3.17 -33.05 -7.67
C ASP A 21 1.80 -32.49 -7.22
N ASP A 22 0.81 -32.57 -8.12
CA ASP A 22 -0.50 -31.91 -8.10
C ASP A 22 -1.46 -32.54 -7.08
N ARG A 23 -0.93 -33.06 -5.98
CA ARG A 23 -1.72 -33.51 -4.82
C ARG A 23 -1.95 -32.31 -3.92
N THR A 24 -3.19 -31.84 -3.97
CA THR A 24 -3.88 -30.80 -3.19
C THR A 24 -3.76 -30.97 -1.67
N VAL A 25 -2.55 -30.89 -1.11
CA VAL A 25 -2.34 -30.80 0.34
C VAL A 25 -2.35 -29.32 0.74
N SER A 26 -3.53 -28.82 1.12
CA SER A 26 -3.68 -27.52 1.79
C SER A 26 -3.70 -27.74 3.30
N ALA A 27 -3.07 -26.83 4.05
CA ALA A 27 -3.14 -26.85 5.49
C ALA A 27 -4.58 -26.61 5.97
N LYS A 28 -4.96 -27.28 7.06
CA LYS A 28 -6.27 -27.07 7.70
C LYS A 28 -6.14 -26.07 8.84
N ALA A 29 -7.05 -25.11 8.87
CA ALA A 29 -7.25 -24.24 10.02
C ALA A 29 -7.63 -25.08 11.25
N ALA A 30 -7.03 -24.78 12.40
CA ALA A 30 -7.54 -25.27 13.67
C ALA A 30 -8.55 -24.24 14.20
N PRO A 31 -9.68 -24.66 14.79
CA PRO A 31 -10.53 -23.72 15.50
C PRO A 31 -9.73 -23.06 16.62
N PHE A 32 -9.75 -21.73 16.68
CA PHE A 32 -9.16 -20.97 17.78
C PHE A 32 -10.21 -20.04 18.39
N SER A 33 -10.09 -19.82 19.69
CA SER A 33 -11.00 -18.92 20.40
C SER A 33 -10.53 -17.48 20.26
N VAL A 34 -11.41 -16.60 19.79
CA VAL A 34 -11.18 -15.16 19.76
C VAL A 34 -11.54 -14.57 21.11
N VAL A 35 -10.58 -13.96 21.79
CA VAL A 35 -10.80 -13.22 23.04
C VAL A 35 -11.17 -11.79 22.67
N PRO A 36 -12.31 -11.25 23.14
CA PRO A 36 -12.69 -9.88 22.86
C PRO A 36 -11.63 -8.89 23.35
N VAL A 37 -11.29 -7.93 22.49
CA VAL A 37 -10.38 -6.82 22.84
C VAL A 37 -11.09 -5.88 23.82
N ASP A 38 -10.38 -5.44 24.86
CA ASP A 38 -10.84 -4.33 25.70
C ASP A 38 -10.78 -3.02 24.88
N VAL A 39 -11.94 -2.64 24.35
CA VAL A 39 -12.11 -1.45 23.50
C VAL A 39 -11.73 -0.18 24.26
N LYS A 40 -12.09 -0.05 25.55
CA LYS A 40 -11.79 1.16 26.33
C LYS A 40 -10.29 1.31 26.57
N ALA A 41 -9.61 0.20 26.85
CA ALA A 41 -8.16 0.19 26.99
C ALA A 41 -7.47 0.55 25.67
N ARG A 42 -7.92 -0.01 24.54
CA ARG A 42 -7.40 0.32 23.21
C ARG A 42 -7.59 1.80 22.88
N ASP A 43 -8.78 2.36 23.11
CA ASP A 43 -9.05 3.78 22.84
C ASP A 43 -8.17 4.70 23.67
N LYS A 44 -7.87 4.32 24.93
CA LYS A 44 -6.91 5.05 25.78
C LYS A 44 -5.50 5.00 25.19
N ARG A 45 -5.05 3.85 24.69
CA ARG A 45 -3.76 3.73 24.00
C ARG A 45 -3.73 4.58 22.74
N ILE A 46 -4.75 4.53 21.88
CA ILE A 46 -4.82 5.33 20.64
C ILE A 46 -4.79 6.83 20.93
N ARG A 47 -5.51 7.31 21.95
CA ARG A 47 -5.38 8.71 22.38
C ARG A 47 -3.96 9.05 22.80
N ARG A 48 -3.33 8.19 23.60
CA ARG A 48 -1.95 8.42 24.05
C ARG A 48 -0.94 8.38 22.89
N LEU A 49 -1.15 7.54 21.89
CA LEU A 49 -0.35 7.53 20.65
C LEU A 49 -0.43 8.87 19.93
N ARG A 50 -1.64 9.42 19.77
CA ARG A 50 -1.87 10.72 19.12
C ARG A 50 -1.28 11.90 19.90
N GLU A 51 -1.25 11.83 21.23
CA GLU A 51 -0.57 12.82 22.06
C GLU A 51 0.96 12.70 21.91
N LEU A 52 1.51 11.49 22.01
CA LEU A 52 2.95 11.27 22.03
C LEU A 52 3.64 11.65 20.72
N ILE A 53 3.00 11.41 19.57
CA ILE A 53 3.58 11.75 18.27
C ILE A 53 3.73 13.26 18.03
N GLU A 54 2.94 14.07 18.75
CA GLU A 54 3.06 15.54 18.76
C GLU A 54 4.10 16.02 19.78
N GLU A 55 4.30 15.26 20.86
CA GLU A 55 5.28 15.56 21.92
C GLU A 55 6.72 15.23 21.48
N ARG A 56 6.92 14.11 20.75
CA ARG A 56 8.24 13.59 20.39
C ARG A 56 8.21 12.68 19.17
N ILE A 57 9.40 12.40 18.62
CA ILE A 57 9.57 11.35 17.61
C ILE A 57 9.36 9.98 18.27
N LEU A 58 8.52 9.15 17.66
CA LEU A 58 8.28 7.76 18.06
C LEU A 58 9.26 6.81 17.37
N VAL A 59 9.61 5.72 18.04
CA VAL A 59 10.49 4.69 17.49
C VAL A 59 9.67 3.45 17.11
N ILE A 60 9.67 3.07 15.84
CA ILE A 60 9.19 1.76 15.38
C ILE A 60 10.37 0.78 15.40
N ASP A 61 10.10 -0.52 15.50
CA ASP A 61 11.12 -1.56 15.66
C ASP A 61 11.96 -1.80 14.39
N GLY A 62 12.69 -2.92 14.39
CA GLY A 62 13.58 -3.33 13.31
C GLY A 62 13.12 -4.62 12.63
N ALA A 63 13.98 -5.22 11.82
CA ALA A 63 13.61 -6.40 11.04
C ALA A 63 13.36 -7.69 11.85
N MET A 64 12.09 -8.09 11.93
CA MET A 64 11.65 -9.43 12.37
C MET A 64 12.37 -10.56 11.59
N GLY A 65 12.41 -10.47 10.26
CA GLY A 65 13.04 -11.49 9.40
C GLY A 65 14.54 -11.66 9.68
N THR A 66 15.28 -10.57 9.85
CA THR A 66 16.71 -10.60 10.20
C THR A 66 16.93 -11.28 11.55
N MET A 67 16.06 -11.03 12.53
CA MET A 67 16.15 -11.66 13.84
C MET A 67 15.82 -13.17 13.78
N ILE A 68 14.80 -13.57 13.02
CA ILE A 68 14.46 -14.99 12.79
C ILE A 68 15.64 -15.75 12.15
N GLN A 69 16.30 -15.17 11.15
CA GLN A 69 17.42 -15.79 10.45
C GLN A 69 18.58 -16.18 11.38
N ARG A 70 18.80 -15.44 12.48
CA ARG A 70 19.84 -15.75 13.48
C ARG A 70 19.62 -17.06 14.21
N HIS A 71 18.37 -17.54 14.30
CA HIS A 71 18.04 -18.83 14.88
C HIS A 71 18.39 -20.02 13.96
N LYS A 72 18.74 -19.76 12.69
CA LYS A 72 19.18 -20.77 11.70
C LYS A 72 18.23 -21.98 11.61
N LEU A 73 16.92 -21.71 11.63
CA LEU A 73 15.90 -22.76 11.57
C LEU A 73 15.98 -23.53 10.24
N ASP A 74 15.91 -24.85 10.35
CA ASP A 74 15.72 -25.77 9.23
C ASP A 74 14.23 -26.03 8.99
N GLU A 75 13.91 -26.87 8.01
CA GLU A 75 12.53 -27.23 7.66
C GLU A 75 11.73 -27.77 8.87
N ALA A 76 12.37 -28.59 9.72
CA ALA A 76 11.73 -29.13 10.93
C ALA A 76 11.43 -28.01 11.93
N GLY A 77 12.34 -27.04 12.07
CA GLY A 77 12.13 -25.84 12.88
C GLY A 77 10.93 -25.00 12.46
N TYR A 78 10.69 -24.83 11.14
CA TYR A 78 9.51 -24.11 10.64
C TYR A 78 8.21 -24.89 10.84
N ARG A 79 8.23 -26.20 10.65
CA ARG A 79 7.07 -27.09 10.81
C ARG A 79 6.55 -27.16 12.23
N GLY A 80 7.47 -27.16 13.20
CA GLY A 80 7.14 -27.51 14.57
C GLY A 80 6.38 -28.85 14.65
N GLU A 81 5.64 -29.05 15.73
CA GLU A 81 4.87 -30.28 15.93
C GLU A 81 3.64 -30.35 15.01
N ARG A 82 2.96 -29.21 14.80
CA ARG A 82 1.66 -29.13 14.11
C ARG A 82 1.75 -29.50 12.61
N PHE A 83 2.86 -29.16 11.95
CA PHE A 83 3.03 -29.38 10.51
C PHE A 83 4.17 -30.36 10.19
N ARG A 84 4.57 -31.20 11.15
CA ARG A 84 5.63 -32.20 10.99
C ARG A 84 5.48 -32.99 9.69
N ASP A 85 4.28 -33.51 9.42
CA ASP A 85 3.98 -34.39 8.29
C ASP A 85 3.40 -33.64 7.06
N TYR A 86 3.55 -32.31 6.99
CA TYR A 86 3.00 -31.52 5.88
C TYR A 86 3.71 -31.77 4.54
N GLY A 87 2.97 -31.98 3.46
CA GLY A 87 3.54 -32.48 2.19
C GLY A 87 4.39 -31.50 1.38
N ARG A 88 4.49 -30.22 1.78
CA ARG A 88 5.19 -29.16 1.04
C ARG A 88 6.31 -28.54 1.87
N ASN A 89 7.34 -28.02 1.20
CA ASN A 89 8.38 -27.22 1.85
C ASN A 89 7.77 -25.90 2.36
N ILE A 90 8.04 -25.57 3.62
CA ILE A 90 7.52 -24.35 4.28
C ILE A 90 8.62 -23.51 4.93
N ARG A 91 9.89 -23.87 4.74
CA ARG A 91 11.02 -23.04 5.16
C ARG A 91 10.95 -21.69 4.44
N GLY A 92 11.12 -20.63 5.21
CA GLY A 92 11.02 -19.25 4.74
C GLY A 92 9.64 -18.63 4.95
N ASN A 93 8.63 -19.41 5.32
CA ASN A 93 7.35 -18.87 5.79
C ASN A 93 7.49 -18.33 7.23
N ASN A 94 8.11 -17.16 7.39
CA ASN A 94 8.38 -16.55 8.69
C ASN A 94 7.11 -16.31 9.51
N ASP A 95 6.02 -15.94 8.85
CA ASP A 95 4.71 -15.71 9.45
C ASP A 95 4.20 -16.96 10.19
N LEU A 96 4.50 -18.17 9.68
CA LEU A 96 4.12 -19.44 10.29
C LEU A 96 4.74 -19.65 11.68
N LEU A 97 5.91 -19.06 11.94
CA LEU A 97 6.58 -19.16 13.24
C LEU A 97 5.75 -18.56 14.37
N THR A 98 4.79 -17.69 14.07
CA THR A 98 3.76 -17.24 15.02
C THR A 98 3.01 -18.42 15.65
N LEU A 99 2.76 -19.50 14.91
CA LEU A 99 2.06 -20.69 15.38
C LEU A 99 3.01 -21.79 15.83
N THR A 100 4.14 -21.96 15.14
CA THR A 100 5.03 -23.10 15.38
C THR A 100 6.14 -22.80 16.37
N ARG A 101 6.57 -21.54 16.48
CA ARG A 101 7.63 -21.03 17.36
C ARG A 101 7.25 -19.67 17.98
N PRO A 102 6.10 -19.56 18.68
CA PRO A 102 5.66 -18.31 19.30
C PRO A 102 6.68 -17.77 20.32
N ASP A 103 7.50 -18.65 20.91
CA ASP A 103 8.59 -18.30 21.81
C ASP A 103 9.64 -17.38 21.15
N ILE A 104 10.00 -17.66 19.89
CA ILE A 104 10.95 -16.86 19.13
C ILE A 104 10.34 -15.49 18.82
N VAL A 105 9.12 -15.47 18.28
CA VAL A 105 8.42 -14.22 17.90
C VAL A 105 8.26 -13.31 19.12
N ALA A 106 7.79 -13.85 20.25
CA ALA A 106 7.67 -13.13 21.51
C ALA A 106 9.03 -12.61 22.03
N GLY A 107 10.08 -13.41 21.90
CA GLY A 107 11.45 -13.03 22.28
C GLY A 107 11.96 -11.83 21.46
N ILE A 108 11.68 -11.81 20.16
CA ILE A 108 12.10 -10.72 19.26
C ILE A 108 11.36 -9.42 19.60
N HIS A 109 10.03 -9.45 19.79
CA HIS A 109 9.28 -8.27 20.21
C HIS A 109 9.80 -7.68 21.52
N ARG A 110 10.09 -8.55 22.50
CA ARG A 110 10.65 -8.11 23.79
C ARG A 110 11.99 -7.43 23.61
N ALA A 111 12.88 -8.00 22.80
CA ALA A 111 14.20 -7.42 22.52
C ALA A 111 14.11 -6.02 21.89
N TYR A 112 13.16 -5.77 20.98
CA TYR A 112 12.98 -4.45 20.38
C TYR A 112 12.39 -3.43 21.36
N PHE A 113 11.46 -3.82 22.22
CA PHE A 113 10.98 -2.94 23.27
C PHE A 113 12.06 -2.60 24.31
N GLU A 114 12.88 -3.57 24.70
CA GLU A 114 14.04 -3.37 25.58
C GLU A 114 15.07 -2.42 24.95
N ALA A 115 15.22 -2.47 23.63
CA ALA A 115 16.03 -1.52 22.86
C ALA A 115 15.42 -0.10 22.80
N GLY A 116 14.16 0.09 23.16
CA GLY A 116 13.53 1.41 23.20
C GLY A 116 12.53 1.70 22.09
N ALA A 117 12.07 0.68 21.36
CA ALA A 117 10.92 0.83 20.47
C ALA A 117 9.67 1.27 21.25
N ASP A 118 8.85 2.12 20.64
CA ASP A 118 7.52 2.50 21.10
C ASP A 118 6.42 1.68 20.40
N ILE A 119 6.66 1.35 19.13
CA ILE A 119 5.77 0.61 18.25
C ILE A 119 6.54 -0.64 17.79
N ILE A 120 5.88 -1.80 17.84
CA ILE A 120 6.37 -3.02 17.19
C ILE A 120 5.42 -3.46 16.09
N GLU A 121 5.97 -4.08 15.07
CA GLU A 121 5.23 -4.67 13.96
C GLU A 121 4.86 -6.12 14.25
N THR A 122 3.65 -6.54 13.89
CA THR A 122 3.27 -7.96 13.99
C THR A 122 4.03 -8.81 12.97
N ASN A 123 4.30 -10.08 13.31
CA ASN A 123 4.88 -11.04 12.36
C ASN A 123 3.85 -11.54 11.33
N THR A 124 3.38 -10.62 10.46
CA THR A 124 2.26 -10.82 9.52
C THR A 124 2.51 -10.25 8.12
N PHE A 125 3.77 -9.99 7.77
CA PHE A 125 4.13 -9.40 6.47
C PHE A 125 3.55 -10.18 5.27
N ASN A 126 3.56 -11.52 5.32
CA ASN A 126 3.01 -12.39 4.28
C ASN A 126 1.74 -13.15 4.73
N ALA A 127 1.09 -12.73 5.82
CA ALA A 127 -0.10 -13.39 6.35
C ALA A 127 -1.36 -12.99 5.56
N THR A 128 -1.36 -13.19 4.25
CA THR A 128 -2.52 -13.01 3.36
C THR A 128 -2.76 -14.28 2.57
N THR A 129 -4.00 -14.51 2.09
CA THR A 129 -4.32 -15.69 1.28
C THR A 129 -3.51 -15.73 -0.01
N VAL A 130 -3.18 -14.57 -0.58
CA VAL A 130 -2.36 -14.47 -1.79
C VAL A 130 -0.94 -15.00 -1.57
N ALA A 131 -0.27 -14.58 -0.49
CA ALA A 131 1.11 -14.99 -0.22
C ALA A 131 1.19 -16.39 0.41
N GLN A 132 0.23 -16.78 1.26
CA GLN A 132 0.20 -18.11 1.85
C GLN A 132 -0.14 -19.22 0.84
N ALA A 133 -0.66 -18.87 -0.35
CA ALA A 133 -0.90 -19.83 -1.43
C ALA A 133 0.38 -20.52 -1.92
N ASP A 134 1.53 -19.84 -1.88
CA ASP A 134 2.84 -20.42 -2.25
C ASP A 134 3.20 -21.61 -1.35
N TYR A 135 2.67 -21.64 -0.12
CA TYR A 135 2.85 -22.71 0.86
C TYR A 135 1.63 -23.64 0.98
N GLY A 136 0.50 -23.33 0.31
CA GLY A 136 -0.79 -24.02 0.47
C GLY A 136 -1.41 -23.82 1.87
N MET A 137 -1.17 -22.67 2.49
CA MET A 137 -1.53 -22.37 3.89
C MET A 137 -2.58 -21.26 4.03
N GLU A 138 -3.35 -21.00 2.97
CA GLU A 138 -4.34 -19.91 2.91
C GLU A 138 -5.35 -19.98 4.07
N ALA A 139 -5.79 -21.20 4.44
CA ALA A 139 -6.74 -21.40 5.53
C ALA A 139 -6.21 -20.96 6.91
N LEU A 140 -4.89 -20.79 7.07
CA LEU A 140 -4.29 -20.35 8.33
C LEU A 140 -4.30 -18.83 8.50
N VAL A 141 -4.61 -18.06 7.46
CA VAL A 141 -4.50 -16.59 7.45
C VAL A 141 -5.23 -15.92 8.63
N PRO A 142 -6.49 -16.29 8.97
CA PRO A 142 -7.15 -15.72 10.14
C PRO A 142 -6.40 -16.01 11.45
N GLU A 143 -5.93 -17.25 11.61
CA GLU A 143 -5.23 -17.70 12.82
C GLU A 143 -3.85 -17.03 12.96
N LEU A 144 -3.09 -16.94 11.86
CA LEU A 144 -1.78 -16.30 11.81
C LEU A 144 -1.86 -14.85 12.26
N ASN A 145 -2.76 -14.08 11.65
CA ASN A 145 -2.92 -12.66 11.96
C ASN A 145 -3.41 -12.42 13.39
N TYR A 146 -4.41 -13.20 13.83
CA TYR A 146 -4.92 -13.09 15.19
C TYR A 146 -3.84 -13.40 16.23
N GLN A 147 -3.14 -14.53 16.10
CA GLN A 147 -2.11 -14.94 17.06
C GLN A 147 -0.91 -14.00 17.05
N ALA A 148 -0.49 -13.50 15.89
CA ALA A 148 0.62 -12.55 15.81
C ALA A 148 0.29 -11.25 16.54
N ALA A 149 -0.91 -10.69 16.33
CA ALA A 149 -1.37 -9.52 17.04
C ALA A 149 -1.52 -9.77 18.55
N ARG A 150 -2.01 -10.96 18.96
CA ARG A 150 -2.11 -11.35 20.37
C ARG A 150 -0.75 -11.40 21.05
N ILE A 151 0.22 -12.10 20.46
CA ILE A 151 1.58 -12.21 21.00
C ILE A 151 2.21 -10.82 21.14
N ALA A 152 2.17 -10.01 20.08
CA ALA A 152 2.70 -8.64 20.13
C ALA A 152 2.02 -7.80 21.23
N ARG A 153 0.68 -7.92 21.38
CA ARG A 153 -0.09 -7.19 22.40
C ARG A 153 0.26 -7.61 23.82
N GLU A 154 0.39 -8.91 24.07
CA GLU A 154 0.77 -9.44 25.38
C GLU A 154 2.15 -8.94 25.81
N ILE A 155 3.13 -8.98 24.90
CA ILE A 155 4.47 -8.44 25.17
C ILE A 155 4.44 -6.93 25.40
N ALA A 156 3.67 -6.19 24.60
CA ALA A 156 3.52 -4.75 24.77
C ALA A 156 2.87 -4.38 26.11
N ASP A 157 1.90 -5.17 26.58
CA ASP A 157 1.25 -4.98 27.87
C ASP A 157 2.18 -5.35 29.04
N GLU A 158 2.95 -6.44 28.93
CA GLU A 158 4.00 -6.80 29.90
C GLU A 158 5.02 -5.67 30.08
N VAL A 159 5.56 -5.15 28.98
CA VAL A 159 6.54 -4.05 29.01
C VAL A 159 5.91 -2.75 29.53
N THR A 160 4.67 -2.47 29.15
CA THR A 160 3.94 -1.29 29.66
C THR A 160 3.76 -1.39 31.17
N ALA A 161 3.40 -2.56 31.70
CA ALA A 161 3.25 -2.78 33.13
C ALA A 161 4.59 -2.66 33.88
N ALA A 162 5.68 -3.14 33.30
CA ALA A 162 7.01 -3.09 33.91
C ALA A 162 7.64 -1.68 33.91
N THR A 163 7.39 -0.88 32.86
CA THR A 163 8.07 0.41 32.65
C THR A 163 7.20 1.63 32.91
N GLY A 164 5.87 1.46 32.96
CA GLY A 164 4.89 2.54 33.01
C GLY A 164 4.76 3.35 31.70
N SER A 165 5.58 3.07 30.69
CA SER A 165 5.52 3.72 29.38
C SER A 165 4.66 2.92 28.42
N PRO A 166 3.69 3.53 27.73
CA PRO A 166 2.82 2.81 26.81
C PRO A 166 3.60 2.24 25.62
N ARG A 167 3.21 1.03 25.20
CA ARG A 167 3.71 0.34 24.01
C ARG A 167 2.58 0.03 23.04
N PHE A 168 2.85 0.19 21.76
CA PHE A 168 1.86 0.09 20.69
C PHE A 168 2.18 -1.07 19.75
N VAL A 169 1.13 -1.65 19.18
CA VAL A 169 1.24 -2.75 18.20
C VAL A 169 0.70 -2.29 16.86
N ALA A 170 1.55 -2.36 15.83
CA ALA A 170 1.17 -2.19 14.44
C ALA A 170 0.85 -3.55 13.83
N GLY A 171 -0.41 -3.74 13.44
CA GLY A 171 -0.85 -4.86 12.63
C GLY A 171 -0.39 -4.66 11.19
N THR A 172 0.65 -5.40 10.80
CA THR A 172 1.35 -5.23 9.54
C THR A 172 0.66 -5.99 8.40
N LEU A 173 0.44 -5.31 7.29
CA LEU A 173 -0.10 -5.81 6.02
C LEU A 173 0.95 -5.55 4.94
N GLY A 174 1.69 -6.59 4.55
CA GLY A 174 2.67 -6.47 3.47
C GLY A 174 2.04 -6.40 2.07
N PRO A 175 2.85 -6.19 1.03
CA PRO A 175 2.37 -5.92 -0.33
C PRO A 175 1.90 -7.18 -1.10
N THR A 176 1.98 -8.37 -0.48
CA THR A 176 1.90 -9.70 -1.13
C THR A 176 3.09 -9.98 -2.08
N ASN A 177 3.09 -11.16 -2.71
CA ASN A 177 4.04 -11.57 -3.74
C ASN A 177 3.53 -11.31 -5.18
N ARG A 178 2.40 -10.61 -5.35
CA ARG A 178 1.74 -10.37 -6.66
C ARG A 178 1.49 -8.89 -6.90
N THR A 179 1.41 -8.49 -8.17
CA THR A 179 1.23 -7.09 -8.61
C THR A 179 -0.09 -6.93 -9.34
N ALA A 180 -0.91 -5.96 -8.95
CA ALA A 180 -2.14 -5.63 -9.67
C ALA A 180 -1.90 -4.62 -10.81
N SER A 181 -0.80 -3.86 -10.80
CA SER A 181 -0.51 -2.86 -11.83
C SER A 181 0.48 -3.32 -12.91
N ILE A 182 1.29 -4.34 -12.63
CA ILE A 182 2.34 -4.85 -13.51
C ILE A 182 1.97 -6.24 -14.04
N SER A 183 2.22 -6.48 -15.33
CA SER A 183 2.02 -7.81 -15.92
C SER A 183 3.13 -8.79 -15.51
N PRO A 184 2.78 -10.04 -15.15
CA PRO A 184 3.76 -11.11 -14.95
C PRO A 184 4.25 -11.73 -16.28
N ASP A 185 3.59 -11.47 -17.41
CA ASP A 185 3.90 -12.06 -18.71
C ASP A 185 4.48 -11.01 -19.65
N VAL A 186 5.73 -11.24 -20.09
CA VAL A 186 6.43 -10.38 -21.04
C VAL A 186 5.78 -10.32 -22.43
N ASN A 187 4.94 -11.30 -22.78
CA ASN A 187 4.25 -11.36 -24.08
C ASN A 187 2.83 -10.77 -24.02
N ASP A 188 2.26 -10.61 -22.84
CA ASP A 188 0.95 -9.99 -22.63
C ASP A 188 1.06 -8.85 -21.60
N PRO A 189 1.31 -7.60 -22.04
CA PRO A 189 1.38 -6.46 -21.13
C PRO A 189 0.05 -6.20 -20.38
N GLY A 190 -1.08 -6.71 -20.88
CA GLY A 190 -2.39 -6.56 -20.25
C GLY A 190 -2.69 -7.58 -19.15
N ALA A 191 -1.92 -8.68 -19.06
CA ALA A 191 -2.15 -9.76 -18.10
C ALA A 191 -1.93 -9.31 -16.65
N ARG A 192 -2.64 -9.92 -15.70
CA ARG A 192 -2.50 -9.69 -14.26
C ARG A 192 -2.59 -11.02 -13.50
N ASN A 193 -1.73 -11.25 -12.52
CA ASN A 193 -1.74 -12.46 -11.67
C ASN A 193 -2.65 -12.34 -10.44
N VAL A 194 -3.10 -11.12 -10.14
CA VAL A 194 -4.06 -10.78 -9.10
C VAL A 194 -4.83 -9.54 -9.52
N ASN A 195 -6.07 -9.39 -9.07
CA ASN A 195 -6.87 -8.19 -9.30
C ASN A 195 -7.24 -7.48 -7.99
N PHE A 196 -7.81 -6.27 -8.11
CA PHE A 196 -8.18 -5.43 -6.98
C PHE A 196 -9.12 -6.14 -5.99
N ASP A 197 -10.16 -6.82 -6.49
CA ASP A 197 -11.16 -7.47 -5.63
C ASP A 197 -10.56 -8.65 -4.84
N GLN A 198 -9.68 -9.44 -5.47
CA GLN A 198 -8.94 -10.51 -4.80
C GLN A 198 -8.06 -9.96 -3.67
N LEU A 199 -7.36 -8.85 -3.92
CA LEU A 199 -6.57 -8.18 -2.90
C LEU A 199 -7.44 -7.62 -1.77
N VAL A 200 -8.58 -6.99 -2.09
CA VAL A 200 -9.52 -6.48 -1.09
C VAL A 200 -10.00 -7.60 -0.16
N ILE A 201 -10.37 -8.76 -0.72
CA ILE A 201 -10.79 -9.93 0.06
C ILE A 201 -9.66 -10.40 0.99
N ALA A 202 -8.45 -10.57 0.45
CA ALA A 202 -7.29 -11.04 1.22
C ALA A 202 -6.92 -10.07 2.36
N TYR A 203 -6.86 -8.77 2.07
CA TYR A 203 -6.56 -7.75 3.06
C TYR A 203 -7.66 -7.58 4.10
N ALA A 204 -8.94 -7.74 3.72
CA ALA A 204 -10.05 -7.63 4.67
C ALA A 204 -10.04 -8.78 5.69
N GLU A 205 -9.71 -10.01 5.27
CA GLU A 205 -9.57 -11.15 6.18
C GLU A 205 -8.41 -10.96 7.18
N ALA A 206 -7.24 -10.55 6.69
CA ALA A 206 -6.09 -10.24 7.53
C ALA A 206 -6.41 -9.10 8.51
N THR A 207 -7.01 -8.01 8.02
CA THR A 207 -7.37 -6.84 8.83
C THR A 207 -8.33 -7.20 9.96
N ARG A 208 -9.41 -7.96 9.69
CA ARG A 208 -10.35 -8.38 10.75
C ARG A 208 -9.63 -9.14 11.86
N SER A 209 -8.72 -10.03 11.49
CA SER A 209 -7.98 -10.88 12.42
C SER A 209 -6.95 -10.08 13.24
N LEU A 210 -6.22 -9.14 12.62
CA LEU A 210 -5.31 -8.22 13.31
C LEU A 210 -6.05 -7.34 14.33
N VAL A 211 -7.21 -6.80 13.93
CA VAL A 211 -8.07 -5.98 14.80
C VAL A 211 -8.56 -6.80 16.00
N GLN A 212 -9.01 -8.03 15.76
CA GLN A 212 -9.47 -8.95 16.81
C GLN A 212 -8.33 -9.39 17.73
N GLY A 213 -7.11 -9.51 17.20
CA GLY A 213 -5.91 -9.84 18.00
C GLY A 213 -5.40 -8.68 18.86
N GLY A 214 -5.91 -7.46 18.66
CA GLY A 214 -5.62 -6.32 19.53
C GLY A 214 -4.57 -5.34 19.00
N ALA A 215 -4.37 -5.27 17.68
CA ALA A 215 -3.59 -4.21 17.06
C ALA A 215 -4.14 -2.81 17.41
N ASP A 216 -3.23 -1.85 17.60
CA ASP A 216 -3.57 -0.44 17.84
C ASP A 216 -3.50 0.40 16.55
N ILE A 217 -2.62 0.00 15.62
CA ILE A 217 -2.34 0.65 14.35
C ILE A 217 -2.48 -0.40 13.25
N LEU A 218 -2.98 -0.03 12.06
CA LEU A 218 -2.90 -0.86 10.86
C LEU A 218 -1.83 -0.29 9.95
N LEU A 219 -0.79 -1.06 9.64
CA LEU A 219 0.36 -0.63 8.85
C LEU A 219 0.38 -1.36 7.52
N ILE A 220 0.19 -0.62 6.42
CA ILE A 220 0.32 -1.12 5.05
C ILE A 220 1.72 -0.73 4.58
N GLU A 221 2.66 -1.66 4.55
CA GLU A 221 4.08 -1.33 4.33
C GLU A 221 4.75 -2.04 3.15
N THR A 222 5.98 -1.62 2.86
CA THR A 222 6.80 -2.10 1.75
C THR A 222 6.06 -2.06 0.41
N ILE A 223 5.31 -0.98 0.20
CA ILE A 223 4.48 -0.86 -1.00
C ILE A 223 5.36 -0.61 -2.22
N PHE A 224 5.51 -1.66 -3.02
CA PHE A 224 6.12 -1.62 -4.35
C PHE A 224 5.09 -1.35 -5.46
N ASP A 225 3.82 -1.73 -5.25
CA ASP A 225 2.69 -1.55 -6.17
C ASP A 225 1.58 -0.75 -5.49
N THR A 226 1.35 0.47 -5.99
CA THR A 226 0.36 1.38 -5.39
C THR A 226 -1.08 0.88 -5.56
N LEU A 227 -1.39 0.11 -6.60
CA LEU A 227 -2.72 -0.46 -6.76
C LEU A 227 -3.01 -1.49 -5.65
N ASN A 228 -2.00 -2.23 -5.21
CA ASN A 228 -2.12 -3.10 -4.04
C ASN A 228 -2.40 -2.30 -2.77
N ALA A 229 -1.68 -1.19 -2.55
CA ALA A 229 -1.95 -0.32 -1.41
C ALA A 229 -3.36 0.28 -1.43
N LYS A 230 -3.88 0.66 -2.59
CA LYS A 230 -5.26 1.14 -2.73
C LYS A 230 -6.26 0.04 -2.37
N ALA A 231 -6.03 -1.20 -2.80
CA ALA A 231 -6.86 -2.34 -2.42
C ALA A 231 -6.80 -2.62 -0.91
N ALA A 232 -5.61 -2.54 -0.30
CA ALA A 232 -5.44 -2.67 1.14
C ALA A 232 -6.16 -1.56 1.92
N LEU A 233 -6.05 -0.31 1.48
CA LEU A 233 -6.75 0.83 2.09
C LEU A 233 -8.27 0.68 2.00
N PHE A 234 -8.76 0.26 0.83
CA PHE A 234 -10.19 -0.02 0.64
C PHE A 234 -10.67 -1.10 1.62
N ALA A 235 -9.95 -2.22 1.71
CA ALA A 235 -10.26 -3.31 2.63
C ALA A 235 -10.23 -2.87 4.11
N VAL A 236 -9.20 -2.12 4.50
CA VAL A 236 -9.05 -1.61 5.87
C VAL A 236 -10.22 -0.71 6.24
N ARG A 237 -10.59 0.23 5.37
CA ARG A 237 -11.73 1.14 5.63
C ARG A 237 -13.06 0.42 5.65
N GLN A 238 -13.26 -0.57 4.78
CA GLN A 238 -14.45 -1.42 4.80
C GLN A 238 -14.56 -2.18 6.13
N VAL A 239 -13.48 -2.80 6.60
CA VAL A 239 -13.48 -3.55 7.87
C VAL A 239 -13.67 -2.63 9.08
N GLN A 240 -13.04 -1.45 9.09
CA GLN A 240 -13.26 -0.46 10.15
C GLN A 240 -14.72 -0.02 10.24
N ALA A 241 -15.37 0.23 9.10
CA ALA A 241 -16.78 0.57 9.05
C ALA A 241 -17.68 -0.59 9.49
N GLU A 242 -17.41 -1.82 9.04
CA GLU A 242 -18.13 -3.04 9.44
C GLU A 242 -18.08 -3.26 10.95
N LEU A 243 -16.92 -3.05 11.56
CA LEU A 243 -16.69 -3.26 12.99
C LEU A 243 -17.04 -2.03 13.86
N GLY A 244 -17.35 -0.88 13.25
CA GLY A 244 -17.62 0.37 13.96
C GLY A 244 -16.42 0.90 14.75
N ILE A 245 -15.21 0.78 14.21
CA ILE A 245 -13.96 1.21 14.86
C ILE A 245 -13.20 2.20 13.98
N ASP A 246 -12.30 2.98 14.58
CA ASP A 246 -11.39 3.87 13.86
C ASP A 246 -9.97 3.72 14.42
N LEU A 247 -9.18 2.83 13.82
CA LEU A 247 -7.77 2.65 14.17
C LEU A 247 -6.90 3.55 13.29
N PRO A 248 -5.83 4.16 13.83
CA PRO A 248 -4.78 4.79 13.04
C PRO A 248 -4.28 3.89 11.91
N VAL A 249 -4.23 4.42 10.69
CA VAL A 249 -3.72 3.72 9.51
C VAL A 249 -2.39 4.34 9.07
N MET A 250 -1.35 3.54 8.95
CA MET A 250 -0.06 3.94 8.40
C MET A 250 0.12 3.32 7.01
N VAL A 251 0.73 4.06 6.10
CA VAL A 251 1.18 3.54 4.80
C VAL A 251 2.67 3.82 4.65
N SER A 252 3.44 2.85 4.21
CA SER A 252 4.86 3.01 3.92
C SER A 252 5.20 2.47 2.53
N GLY A 253 5.70 3.35 1.65
CA GLY A 253 6.14 3.00 0.31
C GLY A 253 7.57 2.50 0.26
N THR A 254 7.95 1.85 -0.84
CA THR A 254 9.34 1.46 -1.10
C THR A 254 9.81 2.03 -2.42
N ILE A 255 10.84 2.87 -2.35
CA ILE A 255 11.58 3.36 -3.52
C ILE A 255 12.67 2.35 -3.84
N THR A 256 12.69 1.80 -5.06
CA THR A 256 13.51 0.63 -5.37
C THR A 256 14.97 0.95 -5.63
N ASP A 257 15.27 2.15 -6.13
CA ASP A 257 16.62 2.57 -6.50
C ASP A 257 16.72 4.10 -6.57
N ALA A 258 17.89 4.59 -7.01
CA ALA A 258 18.20 6.00 -7.14
C ALA A 258 17.34 6.77 -8.17
N SER A 259 16.50 6.09 -8.97
CA SER A 259 15.53 6.76 -9.85
C SER A 259 14.42 7.49 -9.07
N GLY A 260 14.24 7.16 -7.79
CA GLY A 260 13.20 7.77 -6.95
C GLY A 260 11.80 7.26 -7.24
N ARG A 261 11.68 6.05 -7.80
CA ARG A 261 10.40 5.43 -8.14
C ARG A 261 10.15 4.15 -7.36
N THR A 262 8.88 3.84 -7.15
CA THR A 262 8.42 2.51 -6.72
C THR A 262 8.64 1.49 -7.85
N LEU A 263 8.52 0.19 -7.56
CA LEU A 263 8.60 -0.85 -8.58
C LEU A 263 7.55 -0.65 -9.69
N SER A 264 6.35 -0.20 -9.32
CA SER A 264 5.26 0.18 -10.23
C SER A 264 5.47 1.51 -10.96
N GLY A 265 6.61 2.18 -10.73
CA GLY A 265 7.07 3.34 -11.50
C GLY A 265 6.63 4.70 -10.96
N GLN A 266 5.91 4.79 -9.83
CA GLN A 266 5.46 6.08 -9.29
C GLN A 266 6.58 6.84 -8.57
N THR A 267 6.62 8.14 -8.76
CA THR A 267 7.43 9.05 -7.93
C THR A 267 6.83 9.22 -6.54
N THR A 268 7.60 9.77 -5.58
CA THR A 268 7.15 10.01 -4.20
C THR A 268 5.85 10.82 -4.13
N GLU A 269 5.77 11.95 -4.86
CA GLU A 269 4.56 12.79 -4.85
C GLU A 269 3.38 12.13 -5.57
N ALA A 270 3.62 11.36 -6.63
CA ALA A 270 2.56 10.59 -7.29
C ALA A 270 1.99 9.50 -6.36
N PHE A 271 2.85 8.80 -5.63
CA PHE A 271 2.46 7.83 -4.62
C PHE A 271 1.59 8.48 -3.54
N TRP A 272 2.05 9.59 -2.97
CA TRP A 272 1.29 10.35 -1.97
C TRP A 272 -0.09 10.77 -2.48
N ASN A 273 -0.16 11.36 -3.68
CA ASN A 273 -1.43 11.75 -4.31
C ASN A 273 -2.40 10.56 -4.47
N SER A 274 -1.87 9.37 -4.72
CA SER A 274 -2.65 8.13 -4.93
C SER A 274 -3.24 7.58 -3.63
N VAL A 275 -2.52 7.66 -2.51
CA VAL A 275 -2.92 7.04 -1.23
C VAL A 275 -3.49 8.02 -0.19
N ARG A 276 -3.39 9.34 -0.41
CA ARG A 276 -3.85 10.38 0.53
C ARG A 276 -5.32 10.25 0.93
N HIS A 277 -6.17 9.71 0.06
CA HIS A 277 -7.59 9.47 0.33
C HIS A 277 -7.83 8.51 1.51
N GLY A 278 -6.82 7.73 1.89
CA GLY A 278 -6.87 6.80 3.00
C GLY A 278 -6.93 7.44 4.39
N GLU A 279 -6.90 8.78 4.51
CA GLU A 279 -6.97 9.51 5.80
C GLU A 279 -5.96 9.00 6.83
N LEU A 280 -4.71 8.93 6.40
CA LEU A 280 -3.65 8.25 7.13
C LEU A 280 -3.31 8.95 8.44
N PHE A 281 -2.90 8.16 9.43
CA PHE A 281 -2.17 8.64 10.60
C PHE A 281 -0.75 9.05 10.18
N ALA A 282 -0.01 8.18 9.50
CA ALA A 282 1.31 8.50 8.97
C ALA A 282 1.51 7.92 7.56
N ILE A 283 2.37 8.60 6.79
CA ILE A 283 2.87 8.15 5.48
C ILE A 283 4.40 8.09 5.56
N GLY A 284 5.02 7.07 4.99
CA GLY A 284 6.46 6.93 5.08
C GLY A 284 7.10 6.16 3.95
N LEU A 285 8.39 5.89 4.13
CA LEU A 285 9.19 5.05 3.26
C LEU A 285 9.97 4.01 4.08
N ASN A 286 10.04 2.79 3.56
CA ASN A 286 10.82 1.72 4.16
C ASN A 286 11.44 0.78 3.13
N CYS A 287 12.44 0.04 3.60
CA CYS A 287 13.15 -0.98 2.83
C CYS A 287 13.87 -0.44 1.58
N ALA A 288 14.40 -1.36 0.77
CA ALA A 288 15.21 -1.21 -0.45
C ALA A 288 16.47 -0.34 -0.31
N LEU A 289 16.32 0.91 0.10
CA LEU A 289 17.39 1.88 0.27
C LEU A 289 17.91 1.88 1.72
N GLY A 290 19.20 2.16 1.86
CA GLY A 290 19.78 2.59 3.13
C GLY A 290 19.36 4.02 3.48
N ALA A 291 19.67 4.45 4.70
CA ALA A 291 19.25 5.76 5.20
C ALA A 291 19.74 6.91 4.30
N SER A 292 21.02 6.91 3.90
CA SER A 292 21.59 7.98 3.06
C SER A 292 20.84 8.18 1.73
N ASP A 293 20.52 7.07 1.05
CA ASP A 293 19.86 7.10 -0.26
C ASP A 293 18.36 7.43 -0.15
N MET A 294 17.73 7.07 0.97
CA MET A 294 16.31 7.33 1.23
C MET A 294 16.02 8.81 1.55
N ARG A 295 17.02 9.55 2.04
CA ARG A 295 16.91 10.94 2.51
C ARG A 295 16.15 11.88 1.58
N PRO A 296 16.52 12.03 0.28
CA PRO A 296 15.84 12.99 -0.60
C PRO A 296 14.34 12.74 -0.73
N TYR A 297 13.93 11.47 -0.73
CA TYR A 297 12.53 11.07 -0.89
C TYR A 297 11.73 11.29 0.41
N VAL A 298 12.34 11.07 1.57
CA VAL A 298 11.74 11.43 2.86
C VAL A 298 11.59 12.95 2.99
N ALA A 299 12.57 13.73 2.53
CA ALA A 299 12.49 15.18 2.51
C ALA A 299 11.37 15.69 1.58
N GLU A 300 11.21 15.07 0.41
CA GLU A 300 10.10 15.36 -0.50
C GLU A 300 8.76 15.04 0.14
N LEU A 301 8.60 13.84 0.72
CA LEU A 301 7.39 13.40 1.41
C LEU A 301 7.03 14.31 2.60
N SER A 302 8.05 14.70 3.38
CA SER A 302 7.96 15.67 4.46
C SER A 302 7.46 17.04 3.99
N ARG A 303 7.81 17.48 2.79
CA ARG A 303 7.35 18.76 2.25
C ARG A 303 5.89 18.72 1.80
N ILE A 304 5.45 17.61 1.20
CA ILE A 304 4.15 17.52 0.50
C ILE A 304 3.02 16.89 1.34
N SER A 305 3.36 16.14 2.39
CA SER A 305 2.38 15.40 3.19
C SER A 305 1.73 16.28 4.25
N ASP A 306 0.39 16.21 4.33
CA ASP A 306 -0.40 16.81 5.41
C ASP A 306 -0.61 15.85 6.59
N ARG A 307 0.19 14.78 6.68
CA ARG A 307 0.15 13.76 7.75
C ARG A 307 1.52 13.62 8.40
N TYR A 308 1.60 12.81 9.46
CA TYR A 308 2.88 12.45 10.06
C TYR A 308 3.75 11.67 9.08
N VAL A 309 5.08 11.81 9.21
CA VAL A 309 6.04 11.14 8.32
C VAL A 309 6.84 10.09 9.08
N SER A 310 6.92 8.89 8.52
CA SER A 310 7.75 7.80 9.03
C SER A 310 8.89 7.46 8.08
N ALA A 311 10.02 7.01 8.63
CA ALA A 311 11.09 6.39 7.85
C ALA A 311 11.74 5.25 8.62
N HIS A 312 11.83 4.09 7.99
CA HIS A 312 12.53 2.92 8.53
C HIS A 312 13.37 2.26 7.43
N PRO A 313 14.57 2.78 7.15
CA PRO A 313 15.45 2.29 6.08
C PRO A 313 16.13 0.96 6.43
N ASN A 314 16.75 0.34 5.43
CA ASN A 314 17.67 -0.78 5.68
C ASN A 314 18.96 -0.30 6.37
N ALA A 315 19.69 -1.23 6.99
CA ALA A 315 21.07 -1.02 7.45
C ALA A 315 22.05 -0.98 6.27
N GLY A 316 21.89 0.02 5.39
CA GLY A 316 22.59 0.12 4.12
C GLY A 316 22.01 -0.78 3.02
N LEU A 317 22.72 -0.85 1.89
CA LEU A 317 22.41 -1.80 0.82
C LEU A 317 22.97 -3.18 1.16
N PRO A 318 22.30 -4.27 0.77
CA PRO A 318 22.80 -5.62 0.98
C PRO A 318 24.08 -5.85 0.17
N ASN A 319 25.06 -6.53 0.76
CA ASN A 319 26.27 -6.95 0.09
C ASN A 319 26.03 -8.17 -0.82
N ALA A 320 27.06 -8.65 -1.52
CA ALA A 320 26.95 -9.77 -2.46
C ALA A 320 26.47 -11.09 -1.84
N PHE A 321 26.50 -11.21 -0.51
CA PHE A 321 26.00 -12.36 0.25
C PHE A 321 24.60 -12.13 0.83
N GLY A 322 23.98 -10.97 0.56
CA GLY A 322 22.69 -10.58 1.12
C GLY A 322 22.76 -10.10 2.58
N GLU A 323 23.95 -9.84 3.10
CA GLU A 323 24.17 -9.32 4.45
C GLU A 323 24.26 -7.79 4.45
N TYR A 324 24.16 -7.17 5.61
CA TYR A 324 24.13 -5.71 5.77
C TYR A 324 25.36 -5.24 6.56
N ASP A 325 26.18 -4.40 5.94
CA ASP A 325 27.47 -3.98 6.48
C ASP A 325 27.41 -2.65 7.27
N GLU A 326 26.32 -1.87 7.13
CA GLU A 326 26.15 -0.60 7.87
C GLU A 326 25.99 -0.89 9.36
N THR A 327 26.77 -0.20 10.20
CA THR A 327 26.76 -0.43 11.64
C THR A 327 25.62 0.34 12.33
N PRO A 328 25.19 -0.09 13.54
CA PRO A 328 24.25 0.66 14.37
C PRO A 328 24.56 2.16 14.50
N GLU A 329 25.84 2.51 14.70
CA GLU A 329 26.29 3.90 14.87
C GLU A 329 26.15 4.71 13.59
N GLN A 330 26.43 4.10 12.44
CA GLN A 330 26.31 4.74 11.13
C GLN A 330 24.83 5.04 10.82
N THR A 331 23.95 4.04 10.93
CA THR A 331 22.52 4.21 10.71
C THR A 331 21.93 5.25 11.65
N ALA A 332 22.26 5.19 12.95
CA ALA A 332 21.76 6.14 13.94
C ALA A 332 22.23 7.57 13.68
N ALA A 333 23.48 7.77 13.25
CA ALA A 333 24.00 9.10 12.92
C ALA A 333 23.26 9.74 11.73
N ILE A 334 22.92 8.97 10.70
CA ILE A 334 22.16 9.46 9.54
C ILE A 334 20.73 9.80 9.96
N LEU A 335 20.06 8.93 10.72
CA LEU A 335 18.69 9.16 11.17
C LEU A 335 18.58 10.29 12.21
N ALA A 336 19.64 10.55 12.99
CA ALA A 336 19.74 11.73 13.83
C ALA A 336 19.65 13.01 13.00
N GLU A 337 20.33 13.05 11.84
CA GLU A 337 20.27 14.19 10.93
C GLU A 337 18.85 14.39 10.37
N PHE A 338 18.15 13.32 10.00
CA PHE A 338 16.76 13.42 9.52
C PHE A 338 15.85 14.05 10.57
N ALA A 339 16.00 13.60 11.83
CA ALA A 339 15.27 14.13 12.96
C ALA A 339 15.59 15.62 13.19
N GLN A 340 16.88 15.99 13.20
CA GLN A 340 17.33 17.37 13.40
C GLN A 340 16.89 18.31 12.27
N SER A 341 16.82 17.81 11.04
CA SER A 341 16.28 18.50 9.88
C SER A 341 14.75 18.60 9.88
N GLY A 342 14.07 18.07 10.91
CA GLY A 342 12.62 18.18 11.08
C GLY A 342 11.82 17.36 10.07
N LEU A 343 12.39 16.24 9.59
CA LEU A 343 11.76 15.42 8.55
C LEU A 343 10.79 14.36 9.08
N LEU A 344 10.92 13.96 10.35
CA LEU A 344 10.31 12.74 10.87
C LEU A 344 9.37 12.97 12.06
N ASN A 345 8.39 12.07 12.17
CA ASN A 345 7.53 11.88 13.35
C ASN A 345 7.70 10.46 13.91
N ILE A 346 8.01 9.48 13.06
CA ILE A 346 8.28 8.09 13.43
C ILE A 346 9.59 7.66 12.73
N VAL A 347 10.44 6.92 13.43
CA VAL A 347 11.70 6.42 12.89
C VAL A 347 11.95 4.98 13.34
N GLY A 348 12.56 4.15 12.51
CA GLY A 348 12.91 2.79 12.90
C GLY A 348 13.88 2.15 11.91
N GLY A 349 13.80 0.83 11.77
CA GLY A 349 14.65 0.06 10.89
C GLY A 349 13.91 -1.00 10.08
N CYS A 350 14.42 -1.32 8.90
CA CYS A 350 13.96 -2.45 8.08
C CYS A 350 15.07 -3.50 8.01
N CYS A 351 15.33 -4.08 6.83
CA CYS A 351 16.22 -5.22 6.67
C CYS A 351 17.65 -4.89 7.15
N GLY A 352 18.25 -5.85 7.87
CA GLY A 352 19.59 -5.71 8.47
C GLY A 352 19.61 -5.05 9.85
N THR A 353 18.54 -4.34 10.24
CA THR A 353 18.49 -3.64 11.52
C THR A 353 18.20 -4.59 12.69
N THR A 354 18.77 -4.27 13.85
CA THR A 354 18.80 -5.13 15.05
C THR A 354 18.38 -4.32 16.28
N PRO A 355 18.16 -4.95 17.46
CA PRO A 355 17.95 -4.22 18.70
C PRO A 355 19.05 -3.17 19.00
N ASP A 356 20.31 -3.43 18.64
CA ASP A 356 21.39 -2.44 18.81
C ASP A 356 21.19 -1.20 17.93
N HIS A 357 20.70 -1.38 16.70
CA HIS A 357 20.34 -0.25 15.83
C HIS A 357 19.21 0.57 16.46
N ILE A 358 18.12 -0.09 16.88
CA ILE A 358 16.95 0.57 17.46
C ILE A 358 17.33 1.34 18.74
N ARG A 359 18.21 0.78 19.57
CA ARG A 359 18.72 1.45 20.77
C ARG A 359 19.46 2.75 20.42
N LEU A 360 20.39 2.71 19.48
CA LEU A 360 21.13 3.92 19.09
C LEU A 360 20.25 4.92 18.35
N ILE A 361 19.29 4.48 17.54
CA ILE A 361 18.30 5.35 16.90
C ILE A 361 17.45 6.06 17.97
N ALA A 362 16.93 5.31 18.95
CA ALA A 362 16.11 5.86 20.04
C ALA A 362 16.89 6.86 20.92
N GLU A 363 18.19 6.61 21.16
CA GLU A 363 19.08 7.55 21.82
C GLU A 363 19.30 8.82 20.97
N ALA A 364 19.53 8.66 19.66
CA ALA A 364 19.87 9.75 18.75
C ALA A 364 18.72 10.73 18.49
N VAL A 365 17.47 10.26 18.46
CA VAL A 365 16.29 11.12 18.25
C VAL A 365 15.69 11.68 19.55
N ARG A 366 16.23 11.29 20.71
CA ARG A 366 15.72 11.71 22.01
C ARG A 366 15.82 13.22 22.19
N GLY A 367 14.71 13.84 22.56
CA GLY A 367 14.64 15.29 22.81
C GLY A 367 14.60 16.16 21.54
N VAL A 368 14.62 15.54 20.35
CA VAL A 368 14.40 16.26 19.09
C VAL A 368 12.91 16.49 18.90
N LYS A 369 12.53 17.69 18.45
CA LYS A 369 11.13 18.03 18.21
C LYS A 369 10.64 17.30 16.94
N PRO A 370 9.41 16.74 16.97
CA PRO A 370 8.86 16.08 15.79
C PRO A 370 8.52 17.10 14.70
N ARG A 371 8.46 16.61 13.45
CA ARG A 371 8.02 17.39 12.28
C ARG A 371 6.60 17.94 12.48
N ARG A 372 6.39 19.20 12.09
CA ARG A 372 5.06 19.81 11.95
C ARG A 372 4.65 19.87 10.49
N HIS A 373 3.36 19.67 10.22
CA HIS A 373 2.77 19.66 8.87
C HIS A 373 1.68 20.72 8.71
N GLU A 374 1.75 21.78 9.52
CA GLU A 374 0.88 22.94 9.40
C GLU A 374 1.12 23.61 8.02
N ASN A 375 0.05 24.04 7.33
CA ASN A 375 0.08 24.83 6.09
C ASN A 375 0.34 24.08 4.76
N VAL A 376 -0.02 22.80 4.64
CA VAL A 376 -0.03 22.13 3.33
C VAL A 376 -1.18 22.67 2.47
N GLU A 377 -0.84 23.25 1.33
CA GLU A 377 -1.81 23.87 0.42
C GLU A 377 -2.80 22.84 -0.17
N VAL A 378 -4.09 23.18 -0.13
CA VAL A 378 -5.17 22.41 -0.73
C VAL A 378 -5.17 22.64 -2.24
N LYS A 379 -4.97 21.57 -3.02
CA LYS A 379 -4.98 21.57 -4.48
C LYS A 379 -5.82 20.41 -5.00
N CYS A 380 -6.29 20.49 -6.25
CA CYS A 380 -6.77 19.29 -6.93
C CYS A 380 -5.55 18.44 -7.32
N ARG A 381 -5.31 17.40 -6.52
CA ARG A 381 -4.19 16.47 -6.68
C ARG A 381 -4.63 15.22 -7.42
N LEU A 382 -3.97 14.94 -8.55
CA LEU A 382 -4.15 13.77 -9.41
C LEU A 382 -2.79 13.08 -9.59
N SER A 383 -2.80 11.85 -10.12
CA SER A 383 -1.54 11.16 -10.45
C SER A 383 -1.74 10.07 -11.51
N GLY A 384 -0.76 9.95 -12.39
CA GLY A 384 -0.41 8.70 -13.08
C GLY A 384 0.79 8.08 -12.37
N LEU A 385 1.88 7.85 -13.10
CA LEU A 385 3.21 7.62 -12.52
C LEU A 385 3.86 8.91 -11.99
N GLU A 386 3.39 10.05 -12.49
CA GLU A 386 3.84 11.39 -12.08
C GLU A 386 2.66 12.18 -11.50
N PRO A 387 2.91 13.14 -10.60
CA PRO A 387 1.86 13.94 -10.00
C PRO A 387 1.36 15.00 -10.99
N LEU A 388 0.05 15.27 -10.96
CA LEU A 388 -0.55 16.45 -11.57
C LEU A 388 -1.32 17.21 -10.48
N ASN A 389 -0.77 18.34 -10.03
CA ASN A 389 -1.41 19.20 -9.05
C ASN A 389 -1.95 20.45 -9.74
N ILE A 390 -3.25 20.69 -9.59
CA ILE A 390 -3.96 21.82 -10.17
C ILE A 390 -4.24 22.82 -9.03
N SER A 391 -3.57 23.97 -9.09
CA SER A 391 -3.71 25.13 -8.19
C SER A 391 -4.21 26.37 -8.95
N ASP A 392 -4.39 27.47 -8.23
CA ASP A 392 -4.74 28.78 -8.79
C ASP A 392 -3.69 29.32 -9.79
N GLU A 393 -2.44 28.82 -9.73
CA GLU A 393 -1.37 29.20 -10.68
C GLU A 393 -1.35 28.31 -11.93
N THR A 394 -2.14 27.23 -11.94
CA THR A 394 -2.16 26.29 -13.06
C THR A 394 -2.92 26.88 -14.23
N LEU A 395 -2.33 26.81 -15.43
CA LEU A 395 -3.01 27.19 -16.67
C LEU A 395 -4.11 26.17 -17.04
N PHE A 396 -4.65 26.30 -18.24
CA PHE A 396 -5.63 25.35 -18.75
C PHE A 396 -5.06 23.92 -18.82
N VAL A 397 -5.74 22.97 -18.18
CA VAL A 397 -5.37 21.55 -18.15
C VAL A 397 -6.03 20.84 -19.32
N ASN A 398 -5.22 20.34 -20.26
CA ASN A 398 -5.74 19.65 -21.44
C ASN A 398 -6.07 18.19 -21.14
N VAL A 399 -7.31 17.79 -21.43
CA VAL A 399 -7.78 16.39 -21.39
C VAL A 399 -7.82 15.83 -22.82
N GLY A 400 -7.13 14.73 -23.07
CA GLY A 400 -7.11 14.07 -24.37
C GLY A 400 -8.38 13.25 -24.61
N GLU A 401 -9.25 13.71 -25.52
CA GLU A 401 -10.58 13.16 -25.81
C GLU A 401 -10.62 12.00 -26.85
N ARG A 402 -9.51 11.69 -27.52
CA ARG A 402 -9.51 10.84 -28.73
C ARG A 402 -9.61 9.34 -28.45
N THR A 403 -9.41 8.94 -27.21
CA THR A 403 -9.53 7.56 -26.67
C THR A 403 -10.96 7.26 -26.24
N ASN A 404 -11.90 7.65 -27.11
CA ASN A 404 -13.33 7.62 -26.85
C ASN A 404 -14.06 6.92 -28.01
N VAL A 405 -14.70 5.78 -27.74
CA VAL A 405 -15.39 4.98 -28.77
C VAL A 405 -16.58 5.75 -29.38
N THR A 406 -17.28 6.54 -28.58
CA THR A 406 -18.40 7.37 -29.04
C THR A 406 -17.92 8.58 -29.87
N GLY A 407 -16.86 9.26 -29.42
CA GLY A 407 -16.37 10.52 -29.97
C GLY A 407 -15.34 10.39 -31.10
N SER A 408 -14.63 9.26 -31.22
CA SER A 408 -13.51 9.08 -32.15
C SER A 408 -13.74 7.90 -33.08
N ALA A 409 -14.14 8.19 -34.33
CA ALA A 409 -14.37 7.15 -35.35
C ALA A 409 -13.12 6.30 -35.65
N LYS A 410 -11.91 6.87 -35.47
CA LYS A 410 -10.66 6.11 -35.62
C LYS A 410 -10.49 5.12 -34.46
N PHE A 411 -10.67 5.59 -33.22
CA PHE A 411 -10.50 4.75 -32.03
C PHE A 411 -11.52 3.62 -31.99
N ARG A 412 -12.81 3.93 -32.25
CA ARG A 412 -13.88 2.92 -32.34
C ARG A 412 -13.52 1.77 -33.28
N LYS A 413 -13.09 2.07 -34.51
CA LYS A 413 -12.70 1.05 -35.49
C LYS A 413 -11.58 0.14 -35.01
N LEU A 414 -10.62 0.67 -34.23
CA LEU A 414 -9.52 -0.12 -33.68
C LEU A 414 -10.00 -1.04 -32.56
N ILE A 415 -10.84 -0.54 -31.65
CA ILE A 415 -11.42 -1.34 -30.56
C ILE A 415 -12.33 -2.45 -31.12
N GLU A 416 -13.21 -2.13 -32.06
CA GLU A 416 -14.07 -3.13 -32.75
C GLU A 416 -13.25 -4.21 -33.48
N ALA A 417 -12.10 -3.82 -34.06
CA ALA A 417 -11.19 -4.74 -34.72
C ALA A 417 -10.24 -5.49 -33.77
N ASN A 418 -10.32 -5.26 -32.45
CA ASN A 418 -9.38 -5.75 -31.44
C ASN A 418 -7.92 -5.34 -31.68
N ASP A 419 -7.67 -4.25 -32.41
CA ASP A 419 -6.33 -3.68 -32.64
C ASP A 419 -5.96 -2.73 -31.50
N TYR A 420 -5.75 -3.32 -30.32
CA TYR A 420 -5.39 -2.58 -29.11
C TYR A 420 -4.02 -1.92 -29.20
N ALA A 421 -3.09 -2.48 -29.97
CA ALA A 421 -1.76 -1.89 -30.16
C ALA A 421 -1.87 -0.50 -30.82
N ALA A 422 -2.61 -0.40 -31.92
CA ALA A 422 -2.86 0.89 -32.57
C ALA A 422 -3.74 1.82 -31.71
N ALA A 423 -4.63 1.28 -30.87
CA ALA A 423 -5.42 2.08 -29.94
C ALA A 423 -4.55 2.72 -28.84
N VAL A 424 -3.58 1.98 -28.31
CA VAL A 424 -2.57 2.49 -27.36
C VAL A 424 -1.74 3.61 -27.99
N ASP A 425 -1.39 3.50 -29.28
CA ASP A 425 -0.69 4.58 -30.00
C ASP A 425 -1.49 5.90 -30.03
N ILE A 426 -2.83 5.84 -30.09
CA ILE A 426 -3.65 7.06 -30.02
C ILE A 426 -3.49 7.74 -28.66
N ALA A 427 -3.50 6.97 -27.56
CA ALA A 427 -3.25 7.52 -26.23
C ALA A 427 -1.84 8.15 -26.14
N ARG A 428 -0.81 7.45 -26.62
CA ARG A 428 0.58 7.96 -26.63
C ARG A 428 0.71 9.27 -27.40
N GLN A 429 0.08 9.36 -28.57
CA GLN A 429 0.09 10.57 -29.39
C GLN A 429 -0.56 11.77 -28.69
N GLN A 430 -1.62 11.55 -27.91
CA GLN A 430 -2.26 12.62 -27.16
C GLN A 430 -1.34 13.18 -26.06
N VAL A 431 -0.70 12.29 -25.29
CA VAL A 431 0.25 12.72 -24.26
C VAL A 431 1.46 13.43 -24.88
N ALA A 432 1.99 12.91 -25.99
CA ALA A 432 3.08 13.55 -26.73
C ALA A 432 2.68 14.94 -27.29
N ALA A 433 1.40 15.14 -27.62
CA ALA A 433 0.87 16.43 -28.09
C ALA A 433 0.51 17.40 -26.95
N GLY A 434 0.76 17.06 -25.69
CA GLY A 434 0.57 17.94 -24.53
C GLY A 434 -0.71 17.69 -23.72
N ALA A 435 -1.43 16.58 -23.95
CA ALA A 435 -2.50 16.17 -23.03
C ALA A 435 -1.91 15.84 -21.65
N GLN A 436 -2.47 16.46 -20.61
CA GLN A 436 -2.06 16.25 -19.22
C GLN A 436 -2.92 15.21 -18.51
N ILE A 437 -4.07 14.86 -19.09
CA ILE A 437 -4.98 13.79 -18.64
C ILE A 437 -5.44 13.06 -19.90
N ILE A 438 -5.65 11.75 -19.85
CA ILE A 438 -6.25 10.98 -20.95
C ILE A 438 -7.66 10.54 -20.54
N ASP A 439 -8.66 10.91 -21.34
CA ASP A 439 -10.04 10.45 -21.21
C ASP A 439 -10.21 9.10 -21.90
N VAL A 440 -10.76 8.11 -21.21
CA VAL A 440 -10.97 6.77 -21.75
C VAL A 440 -12.45 6.43 -21.66
N ASN A 441 -13.10 6.30 -22.82
CA ASN A 441 -14.49 5.88 -22.94
C ASN A 441 -14.61 4.65 -23.84
N MET A 442 -15.27 3.62 -23.31
CA MET A 442 -15.53 2.34 -23.99
C MET A 442 -17.03 2.05 -24.12
N ASP A 443 -17.87 3.08 -24.07
CA ASP A 443 -19.32 2.92 -24.19
C ASP A 443 -19.69 2.71 -25.66
N GLU A 444 -20.24 1.53 -25.96
CA GLU A 444 -20.83 1.19 -27.25
C GLU A 444 -21.79 0.02 -27.07
N GLY A 445 -22.93 0.03 -27.78
CA GLY A 445 -24.02 -0.93 -27.55
C GLY A 445 -23.65 -2.38 -27.89
N MET A 446 -22.68 -2.58 -28.77
CA MET A 446 -22.22 -3.89 -29.26
C MET A 446 -20.92 -4.37 -28.60
N LEU A 447 -20.34 -3.58 -27.70
CA LEU A 447 -19.07 -3.89 -27.01
C LEU A 447 -19.35 -4.37 -25.59
N ASP A 448 -18.55 -5.33 -25.11
CA ASP A 448 -18.39 -5.52 -23.66
C ASP A 448 -17.54 -4.37 -23.10
N SER A 449 -18.22 -3.27 -22.74
CA SER A 449 -17.58 -2.04 -22.27
C SER A 449 -16.71 -2.27 -21.02
N GLU A 450 -17.11 -3.16 -20.13
CA GLU A 450 -16.34 -3.46 -18.91
C GLU A 450 -15.04 -4.17 -19.25
N ALA A 451 -15.11 -5.25 -20.04
CA ALA A 451 -13.93 -5.99 -20.47
C ALA A 451 -12.99 -5.12 -21.32
N ALA A 452 -13.54 -4.29 -22.21
CA ALA A 452 -12.76 -3.39 -23.05
C ALA A 452 -12.04 -2.29 -22.24
N MET A 453 -12.72 -1.72 -21.23
CA MET A 453 -12.14 -0.75 -20.30
C MET A 453 -10.97 -1.37 -19.54
N VAL A 454 -11.19 -2.52 -18.89
CA VAL A 454 -10.16 -3.23 -18.14
C VAL A 454 -8.95 -3.55 -19.02
N ARG A 455 -9.18 -4.10 -20.21
CA ARG A 455 -8.11 -4.46 -21.15
C ARG A 455 -7.30 -3.24 -21.57
N PHE A 456 -7.96 -2.16 -21.97
CA PHE A 456 -7.25 -0.97 -22.43
C PHE A 456 -6.46 -0.29 -21.31
N LEU A 457 -7.04 -0.16 -20.11
CA LEU A 457 -6.38 0.44 -18.96
C LEU A 457 -5.16 -0.38 -18.52
N ASN A 458 -5.25 -1.70 -18.52
CA ASN A 458 -4.12 -2.57 -18.20
C ASN A 458 -2.97 -2.41 -19.21
N LEU A 459 -3.28 -2.21 -20.50
CA LEU A 459 -2.29 -2.03 -21.55
C LEU A 459 -1.59 -0.66 -21.46
N ILE A 460 -2.35 0.43 -21.29
CA ILE A 460 -1.72 1.77 -21.17
C ILE A 460 -0.91 1.91 -19.87
N ALA A 461 -1.24 1.13 -18.83
CA ALA A 461 -0.45 1.08 -17.60
C ALA A 461 0.96 0.49 -17.82
N SER A 462 1.14 -0.35 -18.85
CA SER A 462 2.44 -0.91 -19.24
C SER A 462 3.29 0.02 -20.12
N GLU A 463 2.76 1.18 -20.50
CA GLU A 463 3.40 2.15 -21.38
C GLU A 463 3.77 3.40 -20.58
N PRO A 464 5.03 3.57 -20.11
CA PRO A 464 5.41 4.64 -19.18
C PRO A 464 5.09 6.05 -19.68
N ASP A 465 5.22 6.28 -20.99
CA ASP A 465 4.91 7.57 -21.63
C ASP A 465 3.43 7.96 -21.50
N ILE A 466 2.54 6.97 -21.43
CA ILE A 466 1.11 7.16 -21.21
C ILE A 466 0.81 7.15 -19.72
N ALA A 467 1.30 6.14 -19.00
CA ALA A 467 1.03 5.92 -17.59
C ALA A 467 1.47 7.09 -16.70
N ARG A 468 2.41 7.94 -17.13
CA ARG A 468 2.83 9.13 -16.38
C ARG A 468 1.71 10.12 -16.08
N VAL A 469 0.71 10.25 -16.95
CA VAL A 469 -0.41 11.18 -16.74
C VAL A 469 -1.63 10.49 -16.09
N PRO A 470 -2.48 11.23 -15.35
CA PRO A 470 -3.73 10.67 -14.82
C PRO A 470 -4.70 10.24 -15.93
N VAL A 471 -5.55 9.27 -15.59
CA VAL A 471 -6.63 8.79 -16.46
C VAL A 471 -7.98 9.33 -15.96
N MET A 472 -8.78 9.85 -16.89
CA MET A 472 -10.19 10.12 -16.71
C MET A 472 -10.99 8.93 -17.24
N ILE A 473 -11.67 8.22 -16.35
CA ILE A 473 -12.47 7.05 -16.67
C ILE A 473 -13.87 7.54 -17.03
N ASP A 474 -14.21 7.45 -18.31
CA ASP A 474 -15.46 7.97 -18.85
C ASP A 474 -16.44 6.83 -19.20
N SER A 475 -17.61 6.84 -18.56
CA SER A 475 -18.73 6.00 -18.95
C SER A 475 -20.04 6.53 -18.37
N SER A 476 -21.13 6.25 -19.09
CA SER A 476 -22.50 6.40 -18.61
C SER A 476 -22.95 5.29 -17.65
N LYS A 477 -22.18 4.19 -17.56
CA LYS A 477 -22.47 3.02 -16.71
C LYS A 477 -21.51 2.99 -15.52
N TRP A 478 -22.06 3.03 -14.31
CA TRP A 478 -21.26 2.97 -13.08
C TRP A 478 -20.37 1.71 -13.00
N THR A 479 -20.84 0.56 -13.48
CA THR A 479 -20.08 -0.70 -13.43
C THR A 479 -18.80 -0.64 -14.28
N VAL A 480 -18.81 0.10 -15.39
CA VAL A 480 -17.63 0.34 -16.23
C VAL A 480 -16.65 1.29 -15.53
N ILE A 481 -17.15 2.36 -14.90
CA ILE A 481 -16.34 3.27 -14.08
C ILE A 481 -15.63 2.49 -12.97
N GLU A 482 -16.39 1.69 -12.22
CA GLU A 482 -15.89 0.92 -11.09
C GLU A 482 -14.85 -0.12 -11.53
N SER A 483 -15.09 -0.81 -12.65
CA SER A 483 -14.11 -1.72 -13.25
C SER A 483 -12.82 -1.00 -13.66
N GLY A 484 -12.94 0.22 -14.20
CA GLY A 484 -11.77 1.03 -14.55
C GLY A 484 -10.97 1.50 -13.34
N LEU A 485 -11.65 1.93 -12.26
CA LEU A 485 -11.01 2.40 -11.03
C LEU A 485 -10.14 1.31 -10.38
N LYS A 486 -10.54 0.05 -10.53
CA LYS A 486 -9.82 -1.14 -10.06
C LYS A 486 -8.56 -1.46 -10.86
N CYS A 487 -8.32 -0.80 -11.99
CA CYS A 487 -7.14 -0.99 -12.85
C CYS A 487 -6.10 0.13 -12.73
N VAL A 488 -6.43 1.28 -12.13
CA VAL A 488 -5.57 2.47 -12.14
C VAL A 488 -4.85 2.64 -10.79
N GLN A 489 -3.52 2.55 -10.83
CA GLN A 489 -2.68 2.73 -9.64
C GLN A 489 -2.65 4.18 -9.12
N GLY A 490 -2.74 5.16 -10.02
CA GLY A 490 -2.76 6.59 -9.69
C GLY A 490 -4.12 7.09 -9.16
N LYS A 491 -4.19 8.38 -8.90
CA LYS A 491 -5.43 9.10 -8.59
C LYS A 491 -6.09 9.57 -9.89
N ALA A 492 -7.04 8.75 -10.34
CA ALA A 492 -7.85 8.94 -11.53
C ALA A 492 -8.96 10.00 -11.34
N ILE A 493 -9.65 10.31 -12.43
CA ILE A 493 -10.88 11.13 -12.44
C ILE A 493 -12.04 10.22 -12.89
N VAL A 494 -13.17 10.30 -12.20
CA VAL A 494 -14.43 9.71 -12.65
C VAL A 494 -15.20 10.71 -13.49
N ASN A 495 -15.54 10.31 -14.73
CA ASN A 495 -16.37 11.07 -15.65
C ASN A 495 -17.59 10.21 -16.05
N SER A 496 -18.72 10.31 -15.38
CA SER A 496 -19.09 11.27 -14.36
C SER A 496 -20.19 10.70 -13.46
N ILE A 497 -20.54 11.43 -12.41
CA ILE A 497 -21.74 11.16 -11.61
C ILE A 497 -22.71 12.36 -11.70
N SER A 498 -23.98 12.16 -11.38
CA SER A 498 -25.00 13.21 -11.45
C SER A 498 -26.21 12.90 -10.56
N LEU A 499 -27.14 13.85 -10.43
CA LEU A 499 -28.42 13.68 -9.72
C LEU A 499 -29.53 13.08 -10.62
N LYS A 500 -29.21 12.64 -11.84
CA LYS A 500 -30.18 12.09 -12.80
C LYS A 500 -31.01 10.94 -12.22
N GLU A 501 -30.39 10.09 -11.40
CA GLU A 501 -31.01 8.92 -10.77
C GLU A 501 -31.44 9.21 -9.32
N GLY A 502 -31.46 10.48 -8.93
CA GLY A 502 -31.77 10.95 -7.59
C GLY A 502 -30.57 11.05 -6.65
N GLU A 503 -30.81 11.66 -5.49
CA GLU A 503 -29.79 11.96 -4.48
C GLU A 503 -29.16 10.70 -3.88
N GLU A 504 -29.94 9.63 -3.64
CA GLU A 504 -29.44 8.41 -3.01
C GLU A 504 -28.36 7.73 -3.86
N ALA A 505 -28.63 7.55 -5.16
CA ALA A 505 -27.68 6.99 -6.11
C ALA A 505 -26.42 7.86 -6.23
N PHE A 506 -26.59 9.18 -6.30
CA PHE A 506 -25.48 10.14 -6.33
C PHE A 506 -24.57 10.01 -5.09
N ILE A 507 -25.16 9.95 -3.89
CA ILE A 507 -24.41 9.80 -2.64
C ILE A 507 -23.68 8.45 -2.58
N GLU A 508 -24.32 7.36 -3.00
CA GLU A 508 -23.68 6.03 -3.05
C GLU A 508 -22.45 6.07 -3.96
N GLN A 509 -22.61 6.57 -5.18
CA GLN A 509 -21.51 6.68 -6.15
C GLN A 509 -20.41 7.60 -5.61
N ALA A 510 -20.75 8.77 -5.07
CA ALA A 510 -19.78 9.69 -4.47
C ALA A 510 -18.99 9.06 -3.32
N ARG A 511 -19.63 8.24 -2.48
CA ARG A 511 -18.95 7.47 -1.42
C ARG A 511 -17.97 6.46 -2.01
N LYS A 512 -18.36 5.73 -3.06
CA LYS A 512 -17.46 4.79 -3.75
C LYS A 512 -16.28 5.50 -4.42
N VAL A 513 -16.52 6.62 -5.11
CA VAL A 513 -15.44 7.47 -5.68
C VAL A 513 -14.42 7.83 -4.60
N ARG A 514 -14.88 8.27 -3.42
CA ARG A 514 -14.01 8.59 -2.28
C ARG A 514 -13.25 7.36 -1.78
N ALA A 515 -13.93 6.21 -1.69
CA ALA A 515 -13.32 4.95 -1.25
C ALA A 515 -12.23 4.44 -2.22
N TYR A 516 -12.41 4.61 -3.54
CA TYR A 516 -11.39 4.30 -4.56
C TYR A 516 -10.29 5.39 -4.67
N GLY A 517 -10.50 6.55 -4.03
CA GLY A 517 -9.54 7.65 -4.00
C GLY A 517 -9.47 8.49 -5.27
N ALA A 518 -10.54 8.55 -6.07
CA ALA A 518 -10.57 9.31 -7.31
C ALA A 518 -11.07 10.75 -7.14
N ALA A 519 -10.72 11.63 -8.08
CA ALA A 519 -11.44 12.87 -8.32
C ALA A 519 -12.72 12.59 -9.13
N VAL A 520 -13.62 13.57 -9.25
CA VAL A 520 -14.90 13.36 -9.93
C VAL A 520 -15.37 14.60 -10.67
N VAL A 521 -15.91 14.38 -11.87
CA VAL A 521 -16.74 15.32 -12.60
C VAL A 521 -18.18 15.10 -12.17
N VAL A 522 -18.82 16.13 -11.62
CA VAL A 522 -20.25 16.14 -11.32
C VAL A 522 -20.98 16.88 -12.43
N MET A 523 -21.83 16.18 -13.16
CA MET A 523 -22.59 16.78 -14.25
C MET A 523 -23.74 17.62 -13.69
N ALA A 524 -23.95 18.81 -14.26
CA ALA A 524 -25.14 19.62 -14.02
C ALA A 524 -26.38 18.97 -14.67
N PHE A 525 -26.80 17.84 -14.11
CA PHE A 525 -27.87 16.97 -14.59
C PHE A 525 -28.60 16.41 -13.35
N ASP A 526 -29.90 16.70 -13.26
CA ASP A 526 -30.81 16.23 -12.21
C ASP A 526 -31.96 15.38 -12.80
N GLU A 527 -32.95 15.01 -11.99
CA GLU A 527 -34.11 14.22 -12.40
C GLU A 527 -34.98 14.91 -13.48
N LYS A 528 -34.81 16.23 -13.67
CA LYS A 528 -35.52 17.01 -14.70
C LYS A 528 -34.74 17.10 -16.01
N GLY A 529 -33.57 16.48 -16.10
CA GLY A 529 -32.72 16.49 -17.29
C GLY A 529 -31.47 17.36 -17.15
N GLN A 530 -30.68 17.39 -18.21
CA GLN A 530 -29.47 18.22 -18.28
C GLN A 530 -29.81 19.71 -18.16
N ALA A 531 -29.01 20.45 -17.39
CA ALA A 531 -29.19 21.89 -17.24
C ALA A 531 -28.80 22.65 -18.51
N ASP A 532 -29.78 23.38 -19.05
CA ASP A 532 -29.73 24.17 -20.28
C ASP A 532 -29.68 25.70 -20.04
N SER A 533 -29.98 26.16 -18.82
CA SER A 533 -29.84 27.57 -18.39
C SER A 533 -28.73 27.78 -17.36
N ILE A 534 -28.25 29.02 -17.21
CA ILE A 534 -27.23 29.38 -16.21
C ILE A 534 -27.75 29.14 -14.80
N GLU A 535 -29.00 29.51 -14.54
CA GLU A 535 -29.66 29.37 -13.25
C GLU A 535 -29.81 27.91 -12.88
N ARG A 536 -30.18 27.04 -13.83
CA ARG A 536 -30.24 25.59 -13.59
C ARG A 536 -28.86 24.99 -13.32
N LYS A 537 -27.82 25.39 -14.07
CA LYS A 537 -26.46 24.94 -13.82
C LYS A 537 -26.00 25.32 -12.41
N ALA A 538 -26.21 26.58 -12.01
CA ALA A 538 -25.87 27.05 -10.67
C ALA A 538 -26.66 26.33 -9.57
N ALA A 539 -27.97 26.11 -9.77
CA ALA A 539 -28.84 25.47 -8.78
C ALA A 539 -28.53 23.99 -8.55
N ILE A 540 -28.05 23.25 -9.56
CA ILE A 540 -27.66 21.85 -9.40
C ILE A 540 -26.27 21.72 -8.74
N CYS A 541 -25.36 22.65 -9.04
CA CYS A 541 -23.99 22.60 -8.52
C CYS A 541 -23.82 23.18 -7.10
N ALA A 542 -24.76 24.01 -6.65
CA ALA A 542 -24.78 24.59 -5.30
C ALA A 542 -25.42 23.62 -4.30
#